data_AF-A0A4U6VNX4-F1
#
_entry.id   AF-A0A4U6VNX4-F1
#
_cell.length_a   1.000
_cell.length_b   1.000
_cell.length_c   1.000
_cell.angle_alpha   90.00
_cell.angle_beta   90.00
_cell.angle_gamma   90.00
#
_symmetry.space_group_name_H-M   'P 1'
#
loop_
_entity.id
_entity.type
_entity.pdbx_description
1 polymer ?
#
loop_
_entity_poly.entity_id
_entity_poly.type
_entity_poly.pdbx_seq_one_letter_code
_entity_poly.pdbx_strand_id
1 'polypeptide(L)'
;MEQEDESEGAAAEQQADEAEEQLADDLLLHFERVLHSDPLIDEVGFLHPTQFGSLGCGQDGDSASQAPEFQHRYFWCRDHKLAICSEILPKLYRAARDAYYNTRNAPSQAVHLMSLTKVLLILCPDMLTAWNSRKMVLSEKYDFTKLKDELQLCALILSYSPKNESTWSHRRWVLKQVAEQHQDMAQLVEKESVLVKEIAERSKMNYRAWRHRCWLIPYMTRKQVLDELKKSTRWSELHVADNCCFHYRRSLLLALLDSCLGNGEDSVSWESETCMLWKAMVS
;
A
#
# COMPACT_ATOMS: atom_id res chain seq x y z
N MET A 1 -12.87 46.22 -33.78
CA MET A 1 -13.72 45.03 -33.61
C MET A 1 -12.89 43.77 -33.45
N GLU A 2 -11.95 43.45 -34.34
CA GLU A 2 -11.10 42.24 -34.17
C GLU A 2 -10.15 42.27 -32.95
N GLN A 3 -9.64 43.45 -32.55
CA GLN A 3 -8.74 43.58 -31.38
C GLN A 3 -9.44 43.57 -30.01
N GLU A 4 -10.75 43.87 -29.95
CA GLU A 4 -11.51 43.79 -28.69
C GLU A 4 -11.92 42.34 -28.40
N ASP A 5 -12.30 41.59 -29.45
CA ASP A 5 -12.68 40.17 -29.39
C ASP A 5 -11.51 39.26 -28.95
N GLU A 6 -10.28 39.54 -29.41
CA GLU A 6 -9.07 38.82 -28.95
C GLU A 6 -8.73 39.11 -27.47
N SER A 7 -9.03 40.31 -26.97
CA SER A 7 -8.77 40.70 -25.58
C SER A 7 -9.78 40.11 -24.61
N GLU A 8 -11.05 40.02 -25.02
CA GLU A 8 -12.11 39.37 -24.24
C GLU A 8 -11.92 37.85 -24.20
N GLY A 9 -11.47 37.24 -25.30
CA GLY A 9 -11.11 35.82 -25.35
C GLY A 9 -9.95 35.47 -24.40
N ALA A 10 -8.88 36.28 -24.39
CA ALA A 10 -7.73 36.06 -23.51
C ALA A 10 -8.07 36.25 -22.02
N ALA A 11 -8.95 37.21 -21.68
CA ALA A 11 -9.40 37.43 -20.31
C ALA A 11 -10.32 36.29 -19.82
N ALA A 12 -11.17 35.75 -20.70
CA ALA A 12 -12.03 34.61 -20.39
C ALA A 12 -11.22 33.30 -20.21
N GLU A 13 -10.17 33.09 -21.01
CA GLU A 13 -9.24 31.97 -20.83
C GLU A 13 -8.47 32.07 -19.51
N GLN A 14 -7.96 33.25 -19.15
CA GLN A 14 -7.28 33.46 -17.87
C GLN A 14 -8.21 33.22 -16.66
N GLN A 15 -9.46 33.69 -16.71
CA GLN A 15 -10.43 33.43 -15.64
C GLN A 15 -10.82 31.94 -15.55
N ALA A 16 -10.89 31.25 -16.69
CA ALA A 16 -11.17 29.81 -16.71
C ALA A 16 -10.01 28.99 -16.12
N ASP A 17 -8.77 29.37 -16.43
CA ASP A 17 -7.55 28.76 -15.87
C ASP A 17 -7.45 28.99 -14.36
N GLU A 18 -7.68 30.22 -13.88
CA GLU A 18 -7.71 30.54 -12.44
C GLU A 18 -8.80 29.76 -11.69
N ALA A 19 -9.99 29.61 -12.29
CA ALA A 19 -11.08 28.83 -11.71
C ALA A 19 -10.76 27.31 -11.70
N GLU A 20 -10.07 26.81 -12.72
CA GLU A 20 -9.62 25.40 -12.75
C GLU A 20 -8.54 25.13 -11.70
N GLU A 21 -7.60 26.05 -11.49
CA GLU A 21 -6.57 25.95 -10.47
C GLU A 21 -7.16 25.97 -9.05
N GLN A 22 -8.08 26.92 -8.79
CA GLN A 22 -8.79 26.99 -7.50
C GLN A 22 -9.57 25.70 -7.21
N LEU A 23 -10.25 25.13 -8.22
CA LEU A 23 -10.93 23.85 -8.09
C LEU A 23 -9.96 22.71 -7.73
N ALA A 24 -8.77 22.69 -8.35
CA ALA A 24 -7.77 21.65 -8.10
C ALA A 24 -7.23 21.71 -6.66
N ASP A 25 -7.02 22.91 -6.13
CA ASP A 25 -6.63 23.14 -4.73
C ASP A 25 -7.74 22.74 -3.75
N ASP A 26 -8.98 23.11 -4.05
CA ASP A 26 -10.14 22.71 -3.23
C ASP A 26 -10.32 21.19 -3.19
N LEU A 27 -10.09 20.51 -4.32
CA LEU A 27 -10.09 19.06 -4.42
C LEU A 27 -8.98 18.43 -3.57
N LEU A 28 -7.77 19.00 -3.59
CA LEU A 28 -6.64 18.53 -2.78
C LEU A 28 -6.94 18.66 -1.28
N LEU A 29 -7.37 19.85 -0.84
CA LEU A 29 -7.75 20.13 0.54
C LEU A 29 -8.90 19.24 1.02
N HIS A 30 -9.85 18.96 0.15
CA HIS A 30 -10.94 18.03 0.46
C HIS A 30 -10.42 16.59 0.58
N PHE A 31 -9.56 16.14 -0.33
CA PHE A 31 -9.00 14.80 -0.25
C PHE A 31 -8.17 14.58 1.03
N GLU A 32 -7.35 15.56 1.40
CA GLU A 32 -6.60 15.53 2.67
C GLU A 32 -7.53 15.43 3.88
N ARG A 33 -8.64 16.19 3.89
CA ARG A 33 -9.66 16.10 4.95
C ARG A 33 -10.29 14.72 5.03
N VAL A 34 -10.61 14.09 3.90
CA VAL A 34 -11.15 12.72 3.87
C VAL A 34 -10.15 11.75 4.50
N LEU A 35 -8.89 11.79 4.07
CA LEU A 35 -7.83 10.92 4.61
C LEU A 35 -7.49 11.17 6.08
N HIS A 36 -7.76 12.38 6.58
CA HIS A 36 -7.58 12.74 7.99
C HIS A 36 -8.79 12.30 8.85
N SER A 37 -9.99 12.39 8.30
CA SER A 37 -11.23 12.03 8.99
C SER A 37 -11.35 10.53 9.25
N ASP A 38 -10.83 9.70 8.34
CA ASP A 38 -10.78 8.26 8.48
C ASP A 38 -9.33 7.76 8.28
N PRO A 39 -8.56 7.60 9.37
CA PRO A 39 -7.19 7.09 9.30
C PRO A 39 -7.14 5.57 9.04
N LEU A 40 -8.26 4.87 9.13
CA LEU A 40 -8.34 3.41 9.05
C LEU A 40 -8.70 2.91 7.64
N ILE A 41 -8.79 3.80 6.65
CA ILE A 41 -9.07 3.44 5.25
C ILE A 41 -8.16 2.30 4.80
N ASP A 42 -8.75 1.18 4.40
CA ASP A 42 -8.07 -0.07 4.03
C ASP A 42 -8.23 -0.46 2.56
N GLU A 43 -9.20 0.15 1.87
CA GLU A 43 -9.48 -0.06 0.45
C GLU A 43 -9.70 1.27 -0.29
N VAL A 44 -9.09 1.43 -1.47
CA VAL A 44 -9.34 2.56 -2.39
C VAL A 44 -9.82 2.04 -3.74
N GLY A 45 -10.92 2.61 -4.23
CA GLY A 45 -11.46 2.36 -5.56
C GLY A 45 -11.48 3.62 -6.42
N PHE A 46 -11.16 3.47 -7.71
CA PHE A 46 -11.29 4.52 -8.71
C PHE A 46 -12.50 4.22 -9.59
N LEU A 47 -13.53 5.07 -9.53
CA LEU A 47 -14.81 4.80 -10.17
C LEU A 47 -15.10 5.80 -11.28
N HIS A 48 -15.70 5.32 -12.35
CA HIS A 48 -16.21 6.20 -13.40
C HIS A 48 -17.38 7.05 -12.85
N PRO A 49 -17.57 8.32 -13.28
CA PRO A 49 -18.66 9.18 -12.80
C PRO A 49 -20.05 8.51 -12.81
N THR A 50 -20.34 7.68 -13.81
CA THR A 50 -21.61 6.94 -13.93
C THR A 50 -21.82 5.89 -12.82
N GLN A 51 -20.74 5.26 -12.35
CA GLN A 51 -20.77 4.31 -11.23
C GLN A 51 -20.85 5.08 -9.90
N PHE A 52 -20.17 6.22 -9.84
CA PHE A 52 -20.10 7.06 -8.65
C PHE A 52 -21.48 7.61 -8.25
N GLY A 53 -22.28 8.06 -9.21
CA GLY A 53 -23.65 8.54 -8.96
C GLY A 53 -24.60 7.47 -8.38
N SER A 54 -24.27 6.18 -8.54
CA SER A 54 -25.07 5.09 -7.98
C SER A 54 -24.75 4.80 -6.50
N LEU A 55 -23.59 5.24 -6.00
CA LEU A 55 -23.19 5.03 -4.59
C LEU A 55 -24.04 5.84 -3.60
N GLY A 56 -24.71 6.91 -4.06
CA GLY A 56 -25.63 7.72 -3.25
C GLY A 56 -27.10 7.29 -3.31
N CYS A 57 -27.44 6.28 -4.12
CA CYS A 57 -28.84 5.95 -4.43
C CYS A 57 -29.37 4.72 -3.64
N GLY A 58 -28.59 4.18 -2.70
CA GLY A 58 -28.96 3.00 -1.94
C GLY A 58 -28.70 3.16 -0.44
N GLN A 59 -29.79 3.28 0.32
CA GLN A 59 -29.88 3.21 1.79
C GLN A 59 -29.27 4.39 2.55
N ASP A 60 -30.14 5.29 3.01
CA ASP A 60 -30.23 5.71 4.41
C ASP A 60 -31.53 6.51 4.59
N GLY A 61 -32.55 5.84 5.11
CA GLY A 61 -33.56 6.52 5.90
C GLY A 61 -32.94 6.87 7.24
N ASP A 62 -33.16 8.11 7.66
CA ASP A 62 -32.70 8.76 8.89
C ASP A 62 -31.27 9.30 8.96
N SER A 63 -31.24 10.58 9.35
CA SER A 63 -30.08 11.41 9.74
C SER A 63 -29.18 11.91 8.61
N ALA A 64 -29.75 12.76 7.76
CA ALA A 64 -28.99 13.72 6.97
C ALA A 64 -28.20 14.68 7.89
N SER A 65 -26.93 14.36 8.15
CA SER A 65 -25.94 15.40 8.46
C SER A 65 -25.59 16.11 7.16
N GLN A 66 -25.88 17.42 7.11
CA GLN A 66 -25.60 18.33 6.00
C GLN A 66 -24.10 18.41 5.70
N ALA A 67 -23.56 17.42 5.00
CA ALA A 67 -22.30 17.55 4.29
C ALA A 67 -22.56 18.39 3.03
N PRO A 68 -21.77 19.44 2.74
CA PRO A 68 -21.98 20.27 1.56
C PRO A 68 -21.96 19.40 0.29
N GLU A 69 -22.79 19.70 -0.72
CA GLU A 69 -22.96 18.93 -1.97
C GLU A 69 -21.63 18.57 -2.67
N PHE A 70 -20.59 19.38 -2.45
CA PHE A 70 -19.23 19.15 -2.93
C PHE A 70 -18.58 17.88 -2.35
N GLN A 71 -18.93 17.49 -1.12
CA GLN A 71 -18.38 16.31 -0.45
C GLN A 71 -18.75 15.02 -1.16
N HIS A 72 -20.02 14.92 -1.59
CA HIS A 72 -20.56 13.72 -2.21
C HIS A 72 -20.33 13.62 -3.72
N ARG A 73 -19.76 14.64 -4.37
CA ARG A 73 -19.63 14.64 -5.84
C ARG A 73 -18.44 13.82 -6.34
N TYR A 74 -17.33 13.80 -5.61
CA TYR A 74 -16.07 13.23 -6.12
C TYR A 74 -15.37 12.25 -5.18
N PHE A 75 -15.67 12.32 -3.88
CA PHE A 75 -15.12 11.40 -2.87
C PHE A 75 -16.27 10.76 -2.10
N TRP A 76 -16.14 9.46 -1.83
CA TRP A 76 -17.09 8.72 -1.01
C TRP A 76 -16.27 7.89 -0.03
N CYS A 77 -16.55 8.03 1.26
CA CYS A 77 -15.81 7.35 2.32
C CYS A 77 -16.79 6.81 3.35
N ARG A 78 -16.95 5.48 3.44
CA ARG A 78 -17.75 4.78 4.44
C ARG A 78 -17.13 3.42 4.73
N ASP A 79 -17.27 2.92 5.95
CA ASP A 79 -16.76 1.62 6.38
C ASP A 79 -15.27 1.39 6.02
N HIS A 80 -14.44 2.43 6.17
CA HIS A 80 -13.02 2.42 5.82
C HIS A 80 -12.71 2.20 4.32
N LYS A 81 -13.72 2.37 3.45
CA LYS A 81 -13.57 2.26 2.01
C LYS A 81 -13.69 3.62 1.37
N LEU A 82 -12.71 3.97 0.54
CA LEU A 82 -12.64 5.24 -0.16
C LEU A 82 -12.84 5.02 -1.67
N ALA A 83 -13.88 5.62 -2.23
CA ALA A 83 -14.04 5.74 -3.67
C ALA A 83 -13.69 7.15 -4.15
N ILE A 84 -12.91 7.23 -5.23
CA ILE A 84 -12.50 8.47 -5.88
C ILE A 84 -13.03 8.48 -7.31
N CYS A 85 -13.73 9.54 -7.68
CA CYS A 85 -14.23 9.71 -9.05
C CYS A 85 -13.05 9.89 -10.03
N SER A 86 -13.03 9.11 -11.11
CA SER A 86 -11.92 9.09 -12.07
C SER A 86 -11.76 10.41 -12.83
N GLU A 87 -12.83 11.21 -12.93
CA GLU A 87 -12.85 12.51 -13.61
C GLU A 87 -11.88 13.52 -12.98
N ILE A 88 -11.72 13.49 -11.66
CA ILE A 88 -10.88 14.45 -10.95
C ILE A 88 -9.42 14.03 -10.85
N LEU A 89 -9.07 12.78 -11.18
CA LEU A 89 -7.71 12.25 -10.95
C LEU A 89 -6.61 13.07 -11.60
N PRO A 90 -6.72 13.53 -12.88
CA PRO A 90 -5.65 14.32 -13.49
C PRO A 90 -5.47 15.69 -12.81
N LYS A 91 -6.56 16.32 -12.34
CA LYS A 91 -6.52 17.62 -11.66
C LYS A 91 -5.95 17.48 -10.26
N LEU A 92 -6.49 16.53 -9.49
CA LEU A 92 -6.04 16.23 -8.14
C LEU A 92 -4.56 15.82 -8.10
N TYR A 93 -4.11 14.98 -9.05
CA TYR A 93 -2.70 14.60 -9.14
C TYR A 93 -1.80 15.80 -9.44
N ARG A 94 -2.20 16.69 -10.37
CA ARG A 94 -1.44 17.91 -10.69
C ARG A 94 -1.30 18.81 -9.47
N ALA A 95 -2.40 19.16 -8.80
CA ALA A 95 -2.39 19.97 -7.59
C ALA A 95 -1.52 19.36 -6.49
N ALA A 96 -1.71 18.07 -6.19
CA ALA A 96 -0.91 17.36 -5.18
C ALA A 96 0.59 17.36 -5.50
N ARG A 97 0.94 17.20 -6.77
CA ARG A 97 2.33 17.17 -7.24
C ARG A 97 2.97 18.54 -7.13
N ASP A 98 2.26 19.58 -7.54
CA ASP A 98 2.78 20.94 -7.57
C ASP A 98 2.93 21.46 -6.12
N ALA A 99 1.94 21.21 -5.25
CA ALA A 99 2.04 21.44 -3.81
C ALA A 99 3.23 20.68 -3.17
N TYR A 100 3.47 19.42 -3.56
CA TYR A 100 4.62 18.65 -3.09
C TYR A 100 5.96 19.28 -3.50
N TYR A 101 6.14 19.67 -4.76
CA TYR A 101 7.40 20.27 -5.21
C TYR A 101 7.64 21.64 -4.58
N ASN A 102 6.59 22.43 -4.36
CA ASN A 102 6.67 23.71 -3.66
C ASN A 102 7.08 23.52 -2.20
N THR A 103 6.52 22.50 -1.53
CA THR A 103 6.80 22.20 -0.11
C THR A 103 8.15 21.50 0.09
N ARG A 104 8.57 20.63 -0.83
CA ARG A 104 9.76 19.78 -0.69
C ARG A 104 11.04 20.56 -0.40
N ASN A 105 11.16 21.76 -0.98
CA ASN A 105 12.34 22.62 -0.83
C ASN A 105 12.23 23.58 0.36
N ALA A 106 11.07 23.65 1.02
CA ALA A 106 10.84 24.54 2.15
C ALA A 106 11.31 23.89 3.47
N PRO A 107 12.05 24.61 4.32
CA PRO A 107 12.47 24.07 5.61
C PRO A 107 11.28 23.80 6.54
N SER A 108 11.37 22.76 7.37
CA SER A 108 10.50 22.52 8.54
C SER A 108 9.00 22.20 8.29
N GLN A 109 8.67 21.45 7.24
CA GLN A 109 7.27 21.04 6.95
C GLN A 109 7.08 19.52 6.86
N ALA A 110 7.77 18.74 7.70
CA ALA A 110 7.75 17.27 7.64
C ALA A 110 6.33 16.68 7.69
N VAL A 111 5.43 17.22 8.53
CA VAL A 111 4.04 16.74 8.64
C VAL A 111 3.25 16.98 7.35
N HIS A 112 3.31 18.20 6.81
CA HIS A 112 2.61 18.53 5.57
C HIS A 112 3.18 17.75 4.38
N LEU A 113 4.50 17.61 4.31
CA LEU A 113 5.17 16.77 3.31
C LEU A 113 4.71 15.30 3.37
N MET A 114 4.52 14.75 4.57
CA MET A 114 4.00 13.39 4.76
C MET A 114 2.52 13.28 4.34
N SER A 115 1.72 14.34 4.51
CA SER A 115 0.34 14.40 4.02
C SER A 115 0.29 14.41 2.49
N LEU A 116 1.02 15.34 1.85
CA LEU A 116 1.08 15.47 0.39
C LEU A 116 1.63 14.20 -0.28
N THR A 117 2.67 13.59 0.29
CA THR A 117 3.19 12.32 -0.23
C THR A 117 2.22 11.16 -0.03
N LYS A 118 1.39 11.14 1.03
CA LYS A 118 0.32 10.13 1.19
C LYS A 118 -0.70 10.25 0.07
N VAL A 119 -1.16 11.47 -0.22
CA VAL A 119 -2.05 11.76 -1.35
C VAL A 119 -1.44 11.28 -2.67
N LEU A 120 -0.21 11.72 -2.97
CA LEU A 120 0.47 11.37 -4.21
C LEU A 120 0.65 9.86 -4.39
N LEU A 121 0.96 9.12 -3.33
CA LEU A 121 1.19 7.68 -3.40
C LEU A 121 -0.11 6.89 -3.51
N ILE A 122 -1.22 7.39 -2.96
CA ILE A 122 -2.55 6.80 -3.19
C ILE A 122 -2.94 6.97 -4.67
N LEU A 123 -2.61 8.10 -5.30
CA LEU A 123 -2.94 8.37 -6.71
C LEU A 123 -1.93 7.74 -7.70
N CYS A 124 -0.65 7.71 -7.35
CA CYS A 124 0.46 7.28 -8.18
C CYS A 124 1.54 6.60 -7.30
N PRO A 125 1.40 5.29 -7.02
CA PRO A 125 2.31 4.58 -6.11
C PRO A 125 3.71 4.36 -6.68
N ASP A 126 3.94 4.64 -7.97
CA ASP A 126 5.25 4.55 -8.62
C ASP A 126 6.10 5.83 -8.51
N MET A 127 5.59 6.85 -7.81
CA MET A 127 6.34 8.07 -7.52
C MET A 127 7.49 7.80 -6.52
N LEU A 128 8.65 7.38 -7.02
CA LEU A 128 9.82 7.05 -6.20
C LEU A 128 10.33 8.24 -5.35
N THR A 129 10.19 9.47 -5.85
CA THR A 129 10.57 10.69 -5.13
C THR A 129 9.73 10.88 -3.86
N ALA A 130 8.42 10.61 -3.93
CA ALA A 130 7.54 10.66 -2.77
C ALA A 130 7.93 9.60 -1.72
N TRP A 131 8.17 8.34 -2.14
CA TRP A 131 8.68 7.31 -1.23
C TRP A 131 10.00 7.72 -0.56
N ASN A 132 10.92 8.32 -1.31
CA ASN A 132 12.20 8.77 -0.76
C ASN A 132 12.03 9.94 0.22
N SER A 133 11.15 10.90 -0.05
CA SER A 133 10.79 11.94 0.92
C SER A 133 10.30 11.36 2.23
N ARG A 134 9.43 10.34 2.19
CA ARG A 134 8.96 9.65 3.40
C ARG A 134 10.11 8.99 4.16
N LYS A 135 11.00 8.28 3.46
CA LYS A 135 12.19 7.66 4.08
C LYS A 135 13.08 8.70 4.76
N MET A 136 13.31 9.85 4.14
CA MET A 136 14.11 10.93 4.75
C MET A 136 13.48 11.38 6.07
N VAL A 137 12.19 11.73 6.07
CA VAL A 137 11.46 12.18 7.27
C VAL A 137 11.47 11.11 8.37
N LEU A 138 11.23 9.85 8.02
CA LEU A 138 11.17 8.74 8.98
C LEU A 138 12.55 8.33 9.51
N SER A 139 13.62 8.67 8.80
CA SER A 139 14.99 8.38 9.23
C SER A 139 15.55 9.43 10.21
N GLU A 140 14.94 10.62 10.31
CA GLU A 140 15.39 11.66 11.24
C GLU A 140 15.26 11.24 12.70
N LYS A 141 14.13 10.61 13.04
CA LYS A 141 13.85 10.12 14.39
C LYS A 141 13.02 8.85 14.31
N TYR A 142 13.52 7.80 14.97
CA TYR A 142 12.77 6.56 15.10
C TYR A 142 11.44 6.80 15.84
N ASP A 143 10.36 6.36 15.21
CA ASP A 143 9.01 6.43 15.74
C ASP A 143 8.23 5.21 15.24
N PHE A 144 8.03 4.23 16.13
CA PHE A 144 7.37 2.97 15.77
C PHE A 144 5.92 3.17 15.32
N THR A 145 5.21 4.17 15.85
CA THR A 145 3.83 4.47 15.45
C THR A 145 3.81 4.92 13.99
N LYS A 146 4.70 5.84 13.60
CA LYS A 146 4.80 6.28 12.20
C LYS A 146 5.18 5.14 11.26
N LEU A 147 6.04 4.21 11.68
CA LEU A 147 6.36 3.03 10.86
C LEU A 147 5.15 2.09 10.70
N LYS A 148 4.27 1.97 11.71
CA LYS A 148 3.01 1.25 11.55
C LYS A 148 2.08 1.93 10.55
N ASP A 149 1.98 3.25 10.61
CA ASP A 149 1.19 4.04 9.65
C ASP A 149 1.72 3.85 8.21
N GLU A 150 3.04 3.73 8.03
CA GLU A 150 3.63 3.38 6.73
C GLU A 150 3.23 1.98 6.26
N LEU A 151 3.23 0.99 7.16
CA LEU A 151 2.78 -0.36 6.82
C LEU A 151 1.29 -0.37 6.45
N GLN A 152 0.46 0.47 7.07
CA GLN A 152 -0.94 0.65 6.69
C GLN A 152 -1.07 1.32 5.32
N LEU A 153 -0.31 2.38 5.04
CA LEU A 153 -0.28 3.02 3.71
C LEU A 153 0.13 2.02 2.61
N CYS A 154 1.18 1.22 2.86
CA CYS A 154 1.56 0.17 1.92
C CYS A 154 0.45 -0.88 1.73
N ALA A 155 -0.23 -1.29 2.79
CA ALA A 155 -1.33 -2.25 2.70
C ALA A 155 -2.50 -1.68 1.89
N LEU A 156 -2.87 -0.42 2.14
CA LEU A 156 -3.89 0.31 1.39
C LEU A 156 -3.55 0.35 -0.11
N ILE A 157 -2.32 0.72 -0.47
CA ILE A 157 -1.91 0.77 -1.88
C ILE A 157 -1.91 -0.62 -2.52
N LEU A 158 -1.48 -1.64 -1.78
CA LEU A 158 -1.48 -3.03 -2.27
C LEU A 158 -2.89 -3.64 -2.39
N SER A 159 -3.92 -3.04 -1.77
CA SER A 159 -5.31 -3.47 -1.93
C SER A 159 -5.78 -3.32 -3.38
N TYR A 160 -5.48 -2.17 -4.01
CA TYR A 160 -5.87 -1.86 -5.40
C TYR A 160 -4.73 -2.08 -6.41
N SER A 161 -3.47 -2.04 -5.97
CA SER A 161 -2.27 -2.24 -6.82
C SER A 161 -1.35 -3.35 -6.27
N PRO A 162 -1.82 -4.61 -6.23
CA PRO A 162 -1.15 -5.71 -5.53
C PRO A 162 0.22 -6.10 -6.09
N LYS A 163 0.53 -5.70 -7.34
CA LYS A 163 1.79 -6.01 -8.03
C LYS A 163 2.79 -4.84 -8.04
N ASN A 164 2.49 -3.74 -7.34
CA ASN A 164 3.35 -2.55 -7.33
C ASN A 164 4.69 -2.79 -6.61
N GLU A 165 5.80 -2.79 -7.36
CA GLU A 165 7.13 -3.08 -6.78
C GLU A 165 7.63 -1.96 -5.86
N SER A 166 7.34 -0.70 -6.16
CA SER A 166 7.76 0.46 -5.36
C SER A 166 7.22 0.36 -3.93
N THR A 167 5.95 -0.02 -3.81
CA THR A 167 5.26 -0.23 -2.54
C THR A 167 5.82 -1.43 -1.78
N TRP A 168 6.04 -2.56 -2.44
CA TRP A 168 6.70 -3.72 -1.82
C TRP A 168 8.12 -3.39 -1.35
N SER A 169 8.85 -2.60 -2.13
CA SER A 169 10.20 -2.16 -1.78
C SER A 169 10.21 -1.26 -0.55
N HIS A 170 9.30 -0.28 -0.48
CA HIS A 170 9.13 0.58 0.69
C HIS A 170 8.70 -0.21 1.92
N ARG A 171 7.75 -1.14 1.77
CA ARG A 171 7.30 -2.02 2.87
C ARG A 171 8.45 -2.81 3.48
N ARG A 172 9.32 -3.40 2.66
CA ARG A 172 10.54 -4.10 3.12
C ARG A 172 11.50 -3.16 3.83
N TRP A 173 11.67 -1.93 3.33
CA TRP A 173 12.48 -0.91 3.99
C TRP A 173 11.93 -0.61 5.39
N VAL A 174 10.62 -0.38 5.54
CA VAL A 174 9.98 -0.14 6.85
C VAL A 174 10.20 -1.30 7.81
N LEU A 175 9.96 -2.54 7.36
CA LEU A 175 10.16 -3.74 8.19
C LEU A 175 11.62 -3.89 8.63
N LYS A 176 12.58 -3.54 7.77
CA LYS A 176 14.00 -3.52 8.13
C LYS A 176 14.29 -2.50 9.23
N GLN A 177 13.74 -1.29 9.16
CA GLN A 177 13.88 -0.29 10.22
C GLN A 177 13.32 -0.80 11.56
N VAL A 178 12.21 -1.55 11.53
CA VAL A 178 11.64 -2.14 12.74
C VAL A 178 12.52 -3.26 13.30
N ALA A 179 13.08 -4.10 12.43
CA ALA A 179 13.98 -5.19 12.82
C ALA A 179 15.25 -4.68 13.51
N GLU A 180 15.84 -3.60 13.00
CA GLU A 180 17.05 -2.97 13.55
C GLU A 180 16.86 -2.41 14.97
N GLN A 181 15.62 -2.14 15.38
CA GLN A 181 15.29 -1.62 16.71
C GLN A 181 14.73 -2.69 17.65
N HIS A 182 14.95 -3.97 17.34
CA HIS A 182 14.61 -5.15 18.16
C HIS A 182 13.15 -5.19 18.65
N GLN A 183 12.22 -4.67 17.86
CA GLN A 183 10.78 -4.81 18.14
C GLN A 183 10.28 -6.21 17.75
N ASP A 184 9.00 -6.51 18.08
CA ASP A 184 8.34 -7.80 17.88
C ASP A 184 8.22 -8.22 16.39
N MET A 185 9.35 -8.64 15.82
CA MET A 185 9.48 -9.13 14.45
C MET A 185 8.68 -10.41 14.24
N ALA A 186 8.51 -11.24 15.27
CA ALA A 186 7.75 -12.47 15.16
C ALA A 186 6.26 -12.17 14.86
N GLN A 187 5.66 -11.24 15.60
CA GLN A 187 4.29 -10.80 15.33
C GLN A 187 4.17 -10.12 13.96
N LEU A 188 5.16 -9.30 13.56
CA LEU A 188 5.13 -8.66 12.25
C LEU A 188 5.19 -9.67 11.12
N VAL A 189 6.07 -10.67 11.20
CA VAL A 189 6.13 -11.77 10.21
C VAL A 189 4.77 -12.46 10.05
N GLU A 190 4.05 -12.71 11.15
CA GLU A 190 2.72 -13.32 11.07
C GLU A 190 1.71 -12.39 10.38
N LYS A 191 1.71 -11.09 10.72
CA LYS A 191 0.85 -10.09 10.05
C LYS A 191 1.16 -9.98 8.55
N GLU A 192 2.44 -9.97 8.19
CA GLU A 192 2.89 -9.96 6.79
C GLU A 192 2.45 -11.23 6.05
N SER A 193 2.50 -12.37 6.73
CA SER A 193 2.08 -13.66 6.19
C SER A 193 0.58 -13.67 5.85
N VAL A 194 -0.26 -13.12 6.72
CA VAL A 194 -1.70 -12.93 6.48
C VAL A 194 -1.94 -11.98 5.31
N LEU A 195 -1.29 -10.81 5.30
CA LEU A 195 -1.43 -9.84 4.21
C LEU A 195 -1.07 -10.44 2.84
N VAL A 196 0.07 -11.12 2.74
CA VAL A 196 0.51 -11.74 1.47
C VAL A 196 -0.47 -12.81 1.03
N LYS A 197 -1.02 -13.61 1.96
CA LYS A 197 -2.04 -14.61 1.66
C LYS A 197 -3.27 -13.94 1.04
N GLU A 198 -3.83 -12.92 1.68
CA GLU A 198 -5.00 -12.18 1.16
C GLU A 198 -4.72 -11.59 -0.22
N ILE A 199 -3.54 -11.00 -0.42
CA ILE A 199 -3.12 -10.45 -1.73
C ILE A 199 -3.03 -11.55 -2.80
N ALA A 200 -2.51 -12.72 -2.45
CA ALA A 200 -2.40 -13.85 -3.38
C ALA A 200 -3.77 -14.44 -3.74
N GLU A 201 -4.77 -14.38 -2.85
CA GLU A 201 -6.14 -14.84 -3.11
C GLU A 201 -6.82 -13.93 -4.15
N ARG A 202 -6.64 -12.62 -4.04
CA ARG A 202 -7.21 -11.62 -4.97
C ARG A 202 -6.39 -11.41 -6.25
N SER A 203 -5.11 -11.73 -6.24
CA SER A 203 -4.18 -11.50 -7.36
C SER A 203 -3.44 -12.76 -7.76
N LYS A 204 -3.96 -13.47 -8.78
CA LYS A 204 -3.35 -14.71 -9.28
C LYS A 204 -1.90 -14.49 -9.74
N MET A 205 -1.04 -15.47 -9.42
CA MET A 205 0.38 -15.51 -9.80
C MET A 205 1.15 -14.24 -9.41
N ASN A 206 0.89 -13.71 -8.21
CA ASN A 206 1.56 -12.52 -7.72
C ASN A 206 2.97 -12.84 -7.21
N TYR A 207 3.93 -12.90 -8.13
CA TYR A 207 5.34 -13.12 -7.80
C TYR A 207 5.88 -12.08 -6.80
N ARG A 208 5.40 -10.84 -6.81
CA ARG A 208 5.87 -9.78 -5.90
C ARG A 208 5.53 -10.08 -4.45
N ALA A 209 4.30 -10.53 -4.20
CA ALA A 209 3.83 -10.91 -2.87
C ALA A 209 4.59 -12.15 -2.34
N TRP A 210 4.75 -13.18 -3.18
CA TRP A 210 5.52 -14.37 -2.79
C TRP A 210 7.01 -14.09 -2.59
N ARG A 211 7.62 -13.22 -3.40
CA ARG A 211 9.00 -12.75 -3.23
C ARG A 211 9.17 -11.98 -1.92
N HIS A 212 8.19 -11.18 -1.52
CA HIS A 212 8.17 -10.53 -0.21
C HIS A 212 8.16 -11.56 0.93
N ARG A 213 7.36 -12.62 0.81
CA ARG A 213 7.35 -13.74 1.75
C ARG A 213 8.70 -14.46 1.83
N CYS A 214 9.36 -14.71 0.70
CA CYS A 214 10.74 -15.23 0.68
C CYS A 214 11.72 -14.29 1.42
N TRP A 215 11.59 -12.97 1.22
CA TRP A 215 12.45 -11.98 1.87
C TRP A 215 12.29 -11.96 3.40
N LEU A 216 11.14 -12.39 3.93
CA LEU A 216 10.90 -12.46 5.37
C LEU A 216 11.59 -13.63 6.06
N ILE A 217 12.00 -14.68 5.31
CA ILE A 217 12.54 -15.92 5.86
C ILE A 217 13.71 -15.69 6.84
N PRO A 218 14.70 -14.82 6.56
CA PRO A 218 15.80 -14.56 7.49
C PRO A 218 15.37 -13.97 8.85
N TYR A 219 14.15 -13.41 8.94
CA TYR A 219 13.60 -12.85 10.19
C TYR A 219 12.70 -13.85 10.94
N MET A 220 12.51 -15.06 10.40
CA MET A 220 11.64 -16.07 10.99
C MET A 220 12.41 -16.95 11.98
N THR A 221 11.75 -17.32 13.08
CA THR A 221 12.21 -18.42 13.92
C THR A 221 12.02 -19.77 13.21
N ARG A 222 12.77 -20.80 13.62
CA ARG A 222 12.59 -22.17 13.10
C ARG A 222 11.13 -22.64 13.18
N LYS A 223 10.44 -22.31 14.28
CA LYS A 223 9.01 -22.61 14.47
C LYS A 223 8.15 -21.95 13.39
N GLN A 224 8.36 -20.66 13.13
CA GLN A 224 7.61 -19.93 12.09
C GLN A 224 7.86 -20.49 10.69
N VAL A 225 9.10 -20.90 10.38
CA VAL A 225 9.41 -21.55 9.09
C VAL A 225 8.63 -22.86 8.92
N LEU A 226 8.57 -23.69 9.98
CA LEU A 226 7.78 -24.92 9.98
C LEU A 226 6.26 -24.65 9.83
N ASP A 227 5.76 -23.62 10.50
CA ASP A 227 4.36 -23.23 10.41
C ASP A 227 4.00 -22.70 9.01
N GLU A 228 4.87 -21.91 8.37
CA GLU A 228 4.70 -21.46 6.98
C GLU A 228 4.76 -22.61 5.97
N LEU A 229 5.57 -23.64 6.20
CA LEU A 229 5.56 -24.86 5.38
C LEU A 229 4.20 -25.57 5.45
N LYS A 230 3.63 -25.73 6.65
CA LYS A 230 2.29 -26.31 6.83
C LYS A 230 1.20 -25.47 6.16
N LYS A 231 1.24 -24.15 6.36
CA LYS A 231 0.28 -23.20 5.72
C LYS A 231 0.37 -23.27 4.19
N SER A 232 1.58 -23.29 3.64
CA SER A 232 1.80 -23.33 2.18
C SER A 232 1.42 -24.68 1.56
N THR A 233 1.45 -25.79 2.29
CA THR A 233 0.96 -27.09 1.79
C THR A 233 -0.54 -27.02 1.48
N ARG A 234 -1.33 -26.52 2.44
CA ARG A 234 -2.78 -26.30 2.25
C ARG A 234 -3.06 -25.36 1.09
N TRP A 235 -2.22 -24.33 0.91
CA TRP A 235 -2.34 -23.42 -0.23
C TRP A 235 -2.11 -24.15 -1.56
N SER A 236 -1.05 -24.94 -1.68
CA SER A 236 -0.70 -25.64 -2.92
C SER A 236 -1.74 -26.68 -3.35
N GLU A 237 -2.42 -27.31 -2.39
CA GLU A 237 -3.54 -28.24 -2.66
C GLU A 237 -4.70 -27.54 -3.36
N LEU A 238 -4.97 -26.28 -3.04
CA LEU A 238 -6.02 -25.47 -3.65
C LEU A 238 -5.56 -24.73 -4.92
N HIS A 239 -4.26 -24.45 -5.04
CA HIS A 239 -3.66 -23.62 -6.09
C HIS A 239 -2.53 -24.35 -6.82
N VAL A 240 -2.85 -25.49 -7.43
CA VAL A 240 -1.87 -26.38 -8.08
C VAL A 240 -1.03 -25.74 -9.18
N ALA A 241 -1.50 -24.64 -9.79
CA ALA A 241 -0.78 -23.90 -10.83
C ALA A 241 0.02 -22.68 -10.31
N ASP A 242 0.02 -22.41 -9.00
CA ASP A 242 0.76 -21.29 -8.43
C ASP A 242 2.24 -21.60 -8.21
N ASN A 243 3.01 -21.51 -9.30
CA ASN A 243 4.46 -21.69 -9.31
C ASN A 243 5.19 -20.79 -8.29
N CYS A 244 4.62 -19.64 -7.92
CA CYS A 244 5.25 -18.73 -6.97
C CYS A 244 5.19 -19.30 -5.54
N CYS A 245 4.11 -19.99 -5.17
CA CYS A 245 4.00 -20.70 -3.90
C CYS A 245 5.02 -21.86 -3.82
N PHE A 246 5.19 -22.63 -4.89
CA PHE A 246 6.21 -23.69 -4.93
C PHE A 246 7.63 -23.16 -4.78
N HIS A 247 7.94 -22.01 -5.40
CA HIS A 247 9.21 -21.32 -5.17
C HIS A 247 9.40 -20.94 -3.69
N TYR A 248 8.38 -20.37 -3.06
CA TYR A 248 8.41 -20.03 -1.63
C TYR A 248 8.63 -21.26 -0.73
N ARG A 249 7.95 -22.37 -1.01
CA ARG A 249 8.14 -23.66 -0.32
C ARG A 249 9.59 -24.14 -0.42
N ARG A 250 10.19 -24.06 -1.61
CA ARG A 250 11.61 -24.39 -1.80
C ARG A 250 12.51 -23.49 -0.95
N SER A 251 12.25 -22.19 -0.89
CA SER A 251 13.03 -21.26 -0.04
C SER A 251 12.94 -21.60 1.45
N LEU A 252 11.75 -21.97 1.94
CA LEU A 252 11.56 -22.38 3.34
C LEU A 252 12.36 -23.65 3.69
N LEU A 253 12.35 -24.63 2.78
CA LEU A 253 13.12 -25.86 2.96
C LEU A 253 14.63 -25.60 3.01
N LEU A 254 15.14 -24.75 2.12
CA LEU A 254 16.55 -24.37 2.13
C LEU A 254 16.93 -23.67 3.45
N ALA A 255 16.10 -22.78 3.96
CA ALA A 255 16.36 -22.12 5.23
C ALA A 255 16.37 -23.10 6.43
N LEU A 256 15.52 -24.13 6.42
CA LEU A 256 15.59 -25.19 7.43
C LEU A 256 16.91 -25.96 7.34
N LEU A 257 17.34 -26.33 6.12
CA LEU A 257 18.61 -27.05 5.91
C LEU A 257 19.81 -26.22 6.38
N ASP A 258 19.87 -24.94 6.01
CA ASP A 258 20.94 -24.03 6.43
C ASP A 258 20.99 -23.89 7.96
N SER A 259 19.83 -23.78 8.62
CA SER A 259 19.75 -23.74 10.08
C SER A 259 20.23 -25.04 10.76
N CYS A 260 20.07 -26.18 10.09
CA CYS A 260 20.56 -27.47 10.59
C CYS A 260 22.08 -27.60 10.44
N LEU A 261 22.64 -27.16 9.31
CA LEU A 261 24.08 -27.24 9.03
C LEU A 261 24.92 -26.32 9.94
N GLY A 262 24.34 -25.20 10.41
CA GLY A 262 25.03 -24.27 11.31
C GLY A 262 25.10 -24.68 12.77
N ASN A 263 24.28 -25.62 13.23
CA ASN A 263 24.09 -25.89 14.67
C ASN A 263 24.91 -27.05 15.25
N GLY A 264 25.67 -27.81 14.47
CA GLY A 264 26.69 -28.76 14.97
C GLY A 264 26.24 -29.89 15.92
N GLU A 265 24.96 -30.02 16.25
CA GLU A 265 24.42 -31.04 17.16
C GLU A 265 23.84 -32.22 16.37
N ASP A 266 24.57 -33.35 16.43
CA ASP A 266 24.33 -34.75 16.02
C ASP A 266 23.58 -34.97 14.66
N SER A 267 23.89 -36.04 13.91
CA SER A 267 23.53 -36.16 12.46
C SER A 267 22.43 -37.17 12.06
N VAL A 268 22.14 -38.17 12.89
CA VAL A 268 21.20 -39.30 12.70
C VAL A 268 19.65 -39.07 12.90
N SER A 269 19.14 -38.33 13.90
CA SER A 269 17.70 -38.06 14.14
C SER A 269 17.06 -37.03 13.18
N TRP A 270 17.85 -36.09 12.66
CA TRP A 270 17.43 -34.86 11.95
C TRP A 270 17.25 -35.09 10.46
N GLU A 271 18.11 -35.93 9.89
CA GLU A 271 17.98 -36.42 8.52
C GLU A 271 16.67 -37.14 8.33
N SER A 272 16.19 -37.88 9.33
CA SER A 272 14.90 -38.58 9.28
C SER A 272 13.72 -37.61 9.17
N GLU A 273 13.64 -36.58 10.02
CA GLU A 273 12.50 -35.65 10.03
C GLU A 273 12.49 -34.71 8.81
N THR A 274 13.64 -34.19 8.40
CA THR A 274 13.76 -33.35 7.19
C THR A 274 13.60 -34.16 5.91
N CYS A 275 14.13 -35.39 5.84
CA CYS A 275 13.90 -36.30 4.70
C CYS A 275 12.44 -36.77 4.66
N MET A 276 11.78 -37.00 5.80
CA MET A 276 10.35 -37.29 5.84
C MET A 276 9.51 -36.09 5.37
N LEU A 277 9.84 -34.87 5.79
CA LEU A 277 9.19 -33.65 5.29
C LEU A 277 9.42 -33.48 3.78
N TRP A 278 10.62 -33.77 3.28
CA TRP A 278 10.94 -33.69 1.86
C TRP A 278 10.19 -34.76 1.04
N LYS A 279 10.12 -36.00 1.53
CA LYS A 279 9.37 -37.11 0.91
C LYS A 279 7.87 -36.85 0.88
N ALA A 280 7.31 -36.29 1.95
CA ALA A 280 5.88 -35.94 2.04
C ALA A 280 5.48 -34.75 1.16
N MET A 281 6.44 -33.99 0.62
CA MET A 281 6.18 -32.82 -0.24
C MET A 281 6.34 -33.11 -1.74
N VAL A 282 6.98 -34.24 -2.10
CA VAL A 282 7.20 -34.67 -3.49
C VAL A 282 6.13 -35.67 -3.95
N SER A 283 5.40 -36.30 -3.02
CA SER A 283 4.19 -37.10 -3.29
C SER A 283 2.95 -36.23 -3.37
#